data_AF-A0A163DG00-F1
#
_entry.id   AF-A0A163DG00-F1
#
_cell.length_a   1.000
_cell.length_b   1.000
_cell.length_c   1.000
_cell.angle_alpha   90.00
_cell.angle_beta   90.00
_cell.angle_gamma   90.00
#
_symmetry.space_group_name_H-M   'P 1'
#
loop_
_entity.id
_entity.type
_entity.pdbx_description
1 polymer ?
#
loop_
_entity_poly.entity_id
_entity_poly.type
_entity_poly.pdbx_seq_one_letter_code
_entity_poly.pdbx_strand_id
1 'polypeptide(L)'
;MLVAGTFQRWNKSDWSFRSEEPIQLTRSERTDNGYLVEGRNTNGRFDLYINTEGDKITDARLTFSIPNSSGYRTTTSAELNDINQPVSTIEDNLNDGLTGLRKIVKTWLSGDDRILVGDRYTNSFFHGREGDDVIGASNTTTICGGYGNDTLYATNLFSGPDNFQSRVTAYGGPGSDHFMALTVPSKNKWAFINVMDFESGVDKFSFTDFSLTEEQFPFLSGEIGLREQYGNTLISYKGHDMGMLTGVTGLSYEEIF
;
A
#
# COMPACT_ATOMS: atom_id res chain seq x y z
N MET A 1 19.92 -28.77 1.71
CA MET A 1 19.19 -28.47 0.46
C MET A 1 17.98 -27.65 0.90
N LEU A 2 18.03 -26.34 0.67
CA LEU A 2 17.01 -25.37 1.09
C LEU A 2 15.74 -25.55 0.25
N VAL A 3 14.57 -25.52 0.89
CA VAL A 3 13.30 -25.21 0.21
C VAL A 3 12.69 -24.03 0.95
N ALA A 4 12.60 -22.91 0.23
CA ALA A 4 11.96 -21.66 0.65
C ALA A 4 10.46 -21.73 0.34
N GLY A 5 9.63 -21.05 1.13
CA GLY A 5 8.25 -20.79 0.71
C GLY A 5 8.24 -20.07 -0.64
N THR A 6 7.44 -20.55 -1.59
CA THR A 6 7.33 -19.93 -2.91
C THR A 6 6.25 -18.86 -2.89
N PHE A 7 6.63 -17.64 -3.26
CA PHE A 7 5.68 -16.69 -3.80
C PHE A 7 5.22 -17.23 -5.16
N GLN A 8 4.03 -17.83 -5.21
CA GLN A 8 3.47 -18.31 -6.47
C GLN A 8 2.64 -17.22 -7.15
N ARG A 9 3.12 -16.83 -8.34
CA ARG A 9 2.46 -15.97 -9.31
C ARG A 9 1.33 -16.78 -9.96
N TRP A 10 0.08 -16.45 -9.64
CA TRP A 10 -1.06 -17.24 -10.15
C TRP A 10 -1.36 -16.88 -11.61
N ASN A 11 -1.18 -15.60 -11.98
CA ASN A 11 -1.27 -15.02 -13.33
C ASN A 11 -0.33 -13.80 -13.44
N LYS A 12 -0.27 -13.10 -14.59
CA LYS A 12 0.71 -12.01 -14.85
C LYS A 12 0.74 -10.87 -13.81
N SER A 13 -0.25 -10.74 -12.91
CA SER A 13 -0.42 -9.59 -12.01
C SER A 13 -0.72 -9.89 -10.52
N ASP A 14 -0.83 -11.14 -10.06
CA ASP A 14 -1.18 -11.44 -8.65
C ASP A 14 -0.09 -12.20 -7.88
N TRP A 15 0.19 -11.73 -6.66
CA TRP A 15 1.05 -12.39 -5.67
C TRP A 15 0.23 -12.83 -4.46
N SER A 16 0.44 -14.05 -3.99
CA SER A 16 -0.12 -14.53 -2.72
C SER A 16 0.97 -15.17 -1.86
N PHE A 17 0.89 -14.96 -0.54
CA PHE A 17 1.76 -15.66 0.40
C PHE A 17 1.18 -17.05 0.67
N ARG A 18 1.79 -18.07 0.05
CA ARG A 18 1.63 -19.46 0.48
C ARG A 18 2.89 -19.89 1.21
N SER A 19 2.75 -20.18 2.48
CA SER A 19 3.72 -21.04 3.16
C SER A 19 3.48 -22.46 2.66
N GLU A 20 4.43 -23.02 1.88
CA GLU A 20 4.43 -24.45 1.52
C GLU A 20 4.57 -25.33 2.77
N GLU A 21 5.18 -24.77 3.81
CA GLU A 21 5.28 -25.44 5.10
C GLU A 21 4.11 -25.08 6.02
N PRO A 22 3.69 -26.01 6.88
CA PRO A 22 2.71 -25.72 7.93
C PRO A 22 3.19 -24.55 8.78
N ILE A 23 2.31 -23.56 8.95
CA ILE A 23 2.49 -22.55 9.97
C ILE A 23 2.21 -23.22 11.31
N GLN A 24 3.19 -23.22 12.21
CA GLN A 24 3.00 -23.68 13.59
C GLN A 24 2.58 -22.49 14.44
N LEU A 25 1.38 -22.56 15.03
CA LEU A 25 0.98 -21.64 16.07
C LEU A 25 1.84 -21.90 17.30
N THR A 26 2.59 -20.88 17.73
CA THR A 26 3.49 -20.99 18.87
C THR A 26 2.83 -20.45 20.14
N ARG A 27 1.88 -19.52 19.99
CA ARG A 27 1.16 -18.92 21.10
C ARG A 27 -0.20 -18.40 20.63
N SER A 28 -1.22 -18.62 21.44
CA SER A 28 -2.50 -17.93 21.31
C SER A 28 -2.93 -17.56 22.72
N GLU A 29 -3.13 -16.27 22.97
CA GLU A 29 -3.55 -15.79 24.27
C GLU A 29 -4.59 -14.68 24.16
N ARG A 30 -5.54 -14.70 25.09
CA ARG A 30 -6.43 -13.58 25.33
C ARG A 30 -5.70 -12.60 26.24
N THR A 31 -5.60 -11.35 25.81
CA THR A 31 -5.08 -10.23 26.59
C THR A 31 -6.24 -9.44 27.19
N ASP A 32 -5.95 -8.49 28.09
CA ASP A 32 -6.98 -7.61 28.65
C ASP A 32 -7.71 -6.78 27.57
N ASN A 33 -7.05 -6.57 26.42
CA ASN A 33 -7.53 -5.73 25.32
C ASN A 33 -7.85 -6.50 24.03
N GLY A 34 -7.79 -7.84 24.03
CA GLY A 34 -8.12 -8.65 22.85
C GLY A 34 -7.36 -9.97 22.75
N TYR A 35 -6.76 -10.27 21.59
CA TYR A 35 -6.12 -11.55 21.29
C TYR A 35 -4.74 -11.34 20.66
N LEU A 36 -3.75 -12.11 21.11
CA LEU A 36 -2.45 -12.24 20.46
C LEU A 36 -2.29 -13.67 19.93
N VAL A 37 -2.04 -13.79 18.64
CA VAL A 37 -1.71 -15.04 17.96
C VAL A 37 -0.32 -14.93 17.37
N GLU A 38 0.61 -15.73 17.89
CA GLU A 38 1.96 -15.84 17.36
C GLU A 38 2.09 -17.17 16.61
N GLY A 39 2.76 -17.14 15.46
CA GLY A 39 3.16 -18.37 14.81
C GLY A 39 4.44 -18.24 14.02
N ARG A 40 4.96 -19.39 13.60
CA ARG A 40 6.26 -19.50 12.97
C ARG A 40 6.25 -20.58 11.89
N ASN A 41 7.03 -20.36 10.84
CA ASN A 41 7.48 -21.41 9.94
C ASN A 41 9.03 -21.34 9.80
N THR A 42 9.62 -22.19 8.98
CA THR A 42 11.08 -22.15 8.73
C THR A 42 11.56 -20.82 8.13
N ASN A 43 10.67 -20.06 7.50
CA ASN A 43 10.99 -18.82 6.79
C ASN A 43 10.78 -17.56 7.64
N GLY A 44 10.12 -17.63 8.80
CA GLY A 44 9.87 -16.44 9.62
C GLY A 44 8.87 -16.63 10.74
N ARG A 45 8.63 -15.54 11.47
CA ARG A 45 7.61 -15.41 12.52
C ARG A 45 6.53 -14.47 12.03
N PHE A 46 5.28 -14.69 12.42
CA PHE A 46 4.25 -13.67 12.35
C PHE A 46 3.58 -13.51 13.71
N ASP A 47 3.10 -12.30 13.95
CA ASP A 47 2.36 -11.90 15.14
C ASP A 47 1.08 -11.22 14.66
N LEU A 48 -0.08 -11.77 15.01
CA LEU A 48 -1.39 -11.16 14.79
C LEU A 48 -1.91 -10.68 16.13
N TYR A 49 -2.10 -9.38 16.26
CA TYR A 49 -2.72 -8.76 17.41
C TYR A 49 -4.11 -8.27 17.02
N ILE A 50 -5.13 -8.59 17.80
CA ILE A 50 -6.51 -8.20 17.55
C ILE A 50 -7.01 -7.49 18.79
N ASN A 51 -7.28 -6.21 18.71
CA ASN A 51 -7.90 -5.42 19.77
C ASN A 51 -9.43 -5.58 19.71
N THR A 52 -10.05 -5.69 20.88
CA THR A 52 -11.50 -5.82 21.00
C THR A 52 -12.06 -4.91 22.09
N GLU A 53 -13.21 -4.28 21.84
CA GLU A 53 -14.02 -3.60 22.85
C GLU A 53 -15.38 -4.31 22.96
N GLY A 54 -15.55 -5.07 24.05
CA GLY A 54 -16.74 -5.91 24.23
C GLY A 54 -16.78 -7.06 23.21
N ASP A 55 -17.81 -7.05 22.37
CA ASP A 55 -18.04 -8.04 21.30
C ASP A 55 -17.63 -7.53 19.91
N LYS A 56 -16.94 -6.39 19.83
CA LYS A 56 -16.46 -5.80 18.57
C LYS A 56 -14.94 -5.83 18.51
N ILE A 57 -14.41 -6.05 17.31
CA ILE A 57 -13.01 -5.81 17.00
C ILE A 57 -12.86 -4.31 16.77
N THR A 58 -11.82 -3.70 17.31
CA THR A 58 -11.57 -2.26 17.11
C THR A 58 -10.33 -2.01 16.26
N ASP A 59 -9.36 -2.93 16.31
CA ASP A 59 -8.14 -2.86 15.54
C ASP A 59 -7.55 -4.27 15.37
N ALA A 60 -6.86 -4.53 14.26
CA ALA A 60 -6.07 -5.74 14.08
C ALA A 60 -4.75 -5.41 13.39
N ARG A 61 -3.64 -5.91 13.96
CA ARG A 61 -2.30 -5.73 13.44
C ARG A 61 -1.66 -7.06 13.13
N LEU A 62 -1.31 -7.29 11.87
CA LEU A 62 -0.52 -8.44 11.44
C LEU A 62 0.91 -8.01 11.15
N THR A 63 1.86 -8.58 11.87
CA THR A 63 3.28 -8.30 11.73
C THR A 63 4.01 -9.55 11.27
N PHE A 64 4.72 -9.48 10.15
CA PHE A 64 5.63 -10.51 9.68
C PHE A 64 7.07 -10.12 10.00
N SER A 65 7.85 -11.05 10.53
CA SER A 65 9.28 -10.91 10.81
C SER A 65 10.04 -12.01 10.07
N ILE A 66 10.71 -11.65 8.98
CA ILE A 66 11.51 -12.56 8.16
C ILE A 66 12.99 -12.29 8.45
N PRO A 67 13.77 -13.29 8.91
CA PRO A 67 15.21 -13.16 8.98
C PRO A 67 15.81 -13.11 7.57
N ASN A 68 16.64 -12.12 7.28
CA ASN A 68 17.44 -12.08 6.06
C ASN A 68 18.75 -12.86 6.21
N SER A 69 19.48 -13.04 5.10
CA SER A 69 20.75 -13.78 5.04
C SER A 69 21.84 -13.25 5.97
N SER A 70 21.69 -12.02 6.47
CA SER A 70 22.62 -11.34 7.37
C SER A 70 22.21 -11.46 8.85
N GLY A 71 21.14 -12.21 9.17
CA GLY A 71 20.61 -12.39 10.53
C GLY A 71 19.75 -11.23 11.05
N TYR A 72 19.53 -10.19 10.24
CA TYR A 72 18.63 -9.07 10.57
C TYR A 72 17.19 -9.44 10.25
N ARG A 73 16.24 -8.92 11.02
CA ARG A 73 14.81 -9.14 10.79
C ARG A 73 14.24 -8.00 9.95
N THR A 74 13.66 -8.32 8.80
CA THR A 74 12.76 -7.42 8.10
C THR A 74 11.38 -7.58 8.73
N THR A 75 10.84 -6.49 9.24
CA THR A 75 9.51 -6.45 9.84
C THR A 75 8.56 -5.69 8.93
N THR A 76 7.48 -6.33 8.50
CA THR A 76 6.37 -5.68 7.79
C THR A 76 5.14 -5.78 8.66
N SER A 77 4.48 -4.66 8.93
CA SER A 77 3.21 -4.62 9.67
C SER A 77 2.10 -4.11 8.76
N ALA A 78 0.93 -4.73 8.85
CA ALA A 78 -0.33 -4.20 8.37
C ALA A 78 -1.21 -3.90 9.59
N GLU A 79 -1.75 -2.69 9.67
CA GLU A 79 -2.71 -2.26 10.69
C GLU A 79 -4.08 -2.10 10.02
N LEU A 80 -5.11 -2.60 10.66
CA LEU A 80 -6.50 -2.57 10.20
C LEU A 80 -7.33 -1.85 11.26
N ASN A 81 -7.75 -0.63 10.97
CA ASN A 81 -8.60 0.17 11.87
C ASN A 81 -10.08 0.06 11.46
N ASP A 82 -11.01 0.32 12.38
CA ASP A 82 -12.46 0.43 12.14
C ASP A 82 -13.18 -0.84 11.66
N ILE A 83 -12.75 -2.00 12.18
CA ILE A 83 -13.35 -3.30 11.86
C ILE A 83 -14.69 -3.47 12.61
N ASN A 84 -15.80 -3.01 12.05
CA ASN A 84 -17.13 -3.23 12.65
C ASN A 84 -17.67 -4.67 12.45
N GLN A 85 -16.92 -5.69 12.89
CA GLN A 85 -17.32 -7.10 12.82
C GLN A 85 -17.50 -7.70 14.24
N PRO A 86 -18.51 -8.59 14.44
CA PRO A 86 -18.72 -9.25 15.72
C PRO A 86 -17.65 -10.32 16.01
N VAL A 87 -17.15 -10.35 17.26
CA VAL A 87 -16.07 -11.23 17.76
C VAL A 87 -16.39 -12.72 17.59
N SER A 88 -17.67 -13.11 17.64
CA SER A 88 -18.11 -14.50 17.44
C SER A 88 -17.68 -15.08 16.09
N THR A 89 -17.56 -14.24 15.07
CA THR A 89 -17.10 -14.63 13.73
C THR A 89 -15.63 -15.06 13.72
N ILE A 90 -14.82 -14.60 14.68
CA ILE A 90 -13.41 -15.00 14.81
C ILE A 90 -13.28 -16.30 15.59
N GLU A 91 -14.03 -16.48 16.69
CA GLU A 91 -13.92 -17.69 17.52
C GLU A 91 -14.29 -18.96 16.75
N ASP A 92 -15.32 -18.90 15.90
CA ASP A 92 -15.71 -20.01 15.03
C ASP A 92 -14.64 -20.32 13.96
N ASN A 93 -13.98 -19.29 13.42
CA ASN A 93 -12.94 -19.45 12.40
C ASN A 93 -11.56 -19.83 12.97
N LEU A 94 -11.25 -19.49 14.22
CA LEU A 94 -10.04 -19.93 14.92
C LEU A 94 -10.10 -21.42 15.27
N ASN A 95 -11.30 -21.93 15.60
CA ASN A 95 -11.51 -23.34 15.92
C ASN A 95 -11.39 -24.27 14.69
N ASP A 96 -11.61 -23.76 13.47
CA ASP A 96 -11.43 -24.46 12.19
C ASP A 96 -9.99 -24.40 11.62
N GLY A 97 -9.03 -23.90 12.40
CA GLY A 97 -7.60 -23.88 12.09
C GLY A 97 -7.20 -22.97 10.91
N LEU A 98 -6.17 -23.37 10.17
CA LEU A 98 -5.60 -22.62 9.02
C LEU A 98 -6.63 -22.30 7.91
N THR A 99 -7.71 -23.07 7.84
CA THR A 99 -8.80 -22.91 6.88
C THR A 99 -9.68 -21.69 7.19
N GLY A 100 -9.91 -21.38 8.48
CA GLY A 100 -10.65 -20.20 8.90
C GLY A 100 -9.83 -18.91 8.79
N LEU A 101 -8.52 -18.96 9.11
CA LEU A 101 -7.60 -17.84 8.86
C LEU A 101 -7.46 -17.51 7.36
N ARG A 102 -7.48 -18.53 6.48
CA ARG A 102 -7.51 -18.33 5.01
C ARG A 102 -8.80 -17.67 4.52
N LYS A 103 -9.91 -17.84 5.26
CA LYS A 103 -11.19 -17.21 4.96
C LYS A 103 -11.16 -15.75 5.42
N ILE A 104 -10.64 -15.48 6.61
CA ILE A 104 -10.41 -14.11 7.15
C ILE A 104 -9.40 -13.32 6.30
N VAL A 105 -8.35 -13.92 5.73
CA VAL A 105 -7.46 -13.16 4.82
C VAL A 105 -8.06 -12.99 3.40
N LYS A 106 -9.10 -13.77 3.04
CA LYS A 106 -9.76 -13.69 1.73
C LYS A 106 -11.03 -12.83 1.70
N THR A 107 -11.75 -12.69 2.82
CA THR A 107 -13.01 -11.94 2.91
C THR A 107 -12.83 -10.50 3.42
N TRP A 108 -11.59 -9.99 3.48
CA TRP A 108 -11.24 -8.71 4.12
C TRP A 108 -10.53 -7.73 3.17
N LEU A 109 -10.84 -7.81 1.88
CA LEU A 109 -10.35 -6.92 0.82
C LEU A 109 -11.51 -6.72 -0.19
N SER A 110 -12.70 -6.45 0.35
CA SER A 110 -13.90 -6.09 -0.39
C SER A 110 -14.59 -5.00 0.41
N GLY A 111 -14.84 -3.87 -0.21
CA GLY A 111 -15.20 -2.61 0.45
C GLY A 111 -13.99 -1.69 0.63
N ASP A 112 -14.28 -0.44 0.98
CA ASP A 112 -13.32 0.66 1.02
C ASP A 112 -12.24 0.48 2.11
N ASP A 113 -10.98 0.41 1.69
CA ASP A 113 -9.82 0.20 2.54
C ASP A 113 -8.95 1.47 2.69
N ARG A 114 -8.20 1.56 3.79
CA ARG A 114 -7.19 2.62 4.00
C ARG A 114 -5.85 2.01 4.36
N ILE A 115 -4.90 2.09 3.44
CA ILE A 115 -3.62 1.40 3.51
C ILE A 115 -2.50 2.43 3.46
N LEU A 116 -1.71 2.56 4.54
CA LEU A 116 -0.49 3.37 4.55
C LEU A 116 0.73 2.47 4.69
N VAL A 117 1.60 2.50 3.69
CA VAL A 117 2.73 1.59 3.58
C VAL A 117 4.04 2.34 3.40
N GLY A 118 4.99 2.02 4.27
CA GLY A 118 6.33 2.55 4.20
C GLY A 118 7.29 1.59 4.85
N ASP A 119 7.94 0.77 4.03
CA ASP A 119 9.12 0.05 4.47
C ASP A 119 10.37 0.92 4.25
N ARG A 120 11.44 0.59 4.95
CA ARG A 120 12.78 1.15 4.68
C ARG A 120 13.51 0.43 3.55
N TYR A 121 12.95 -0.66 3.05
CA TYR A 121 13.63 -1.66 2.22
C TYR A 121 12.69 -2.15 1.11
N THR A 122 12.94 -1.54 -0.04
CA THR A 122 12.27 -1.59 -1.35
C THR A 122 11.66 -2.93 -1.82
N ASN A 123 10.67 -2.79 -2.72
CA ASN A 123 9.93 -3.79 -3.50
C ASN A 123 8.67 -4.38 -2.85
N SER A 124 7.98 -3.62 -2.02
CA SER A 124 6.65 -4.02 -1.54
C SER A 124 5.57 -3.87 -2.62
N PHE A 125 4.54 -4.71 -2.53
CA PHE A 125 3.37 -4.72 -3.41
C PHE A 125 2.09 -4.74 -2.58
N PHE A 126 1.16 -3.82 -2.86
CA PHE A 126 -0.13 -3.71 -2.18
C PHE A 126 -1.27 -3.60 -3.19
N HIS A 127 -2.44 -4.14 -2.83
CA HIS A 127 -3.62 -4.19 -3.68
C HIS A 127 -4.87 -4.01 -2.80
N GLY A 128 -5.67 -2.96 -3.06
CA GLY A 128 -6.90 -2.66 -2.33
C GLY A 128 -8.08 -3.59 -2.70
N ARG A 129 -8.21 -3.91 -3.99
CA ARG A 129 -9.14 -4.86 -4.61
C ARG A 129 -10.51 -4.30 -4.97
N GLU A 130 -11.58 -4.59 -4.24
CA GLU A 130 -12.91 -4.06 -4.56
C GLU A 130 -13.25 -3.01 -3.51
N GLY A 131 -13.65 -1.80 -3.90
CA GLY A 131 -13.95 -0.71 -2.97
C GLY A 131 -13.32 0.60 -3.42
N ASP A 132 -13.72 1.71 -2.80
CA ASP A 132 -13.07 3.01 -3.00
C ASP A 132 -11.91 3.15 -1.99
N ASP A 133 -10.71 2.73 -2.39
CA ASP A 133 -9.56 2.56 -1.50
C ASP A 133 -8.69 3.82 -1.40
N VAL A 134 -7.99 3.97 -0.27
CA VAL A 134 -6.99 5.02 -0.07
C VAL A 134 -5.65 4.38 0.24
N ILE A 135 -4.74 4.36 -0.73
CA ILE A 135 -3.45 3.66 -0.65
C ILE A 135 -2.30 4.64 -0.75
N GLY A 136 -1.59 4.81 0.37
CA GLY A 136 -0.41 5.66 0.50
C GLY A 136 0.88 4.85 0.54
N ALA A 137 1.82 5.12 -0.35
CA ALA A 137 3.10 4.42 -0.38
C ALA A 137 4.33 5.33 -0.40
N SER A 138 5.46 4.79 0.01
CA SER A 138 6.76 5.46 -0.06
C SER A 138 7.85 4.50 -0.54
N ASN A 139 9.04 5.03 -0.82
CA ASN A 139 10.18 4.29 -1.35
C ASN A 139 9.84 3.57 -2.66
N THR A 140 10.56 2.49 -3.02
CA THR A 140 10.26 1.69 -4.20
C THR A 140 9.15 0.71 -3.86
N THR A 141 7.90 1.11 -4.10
CA THR A 141 6.70 0.32 -3.77
C THR A 141 5.78 0.29 -4.98
N THR A 142 5.10 -0.83 -5.18
CA THR A 142 4.01 -0.94 -6.14
C THR A 142 2.68 -0.96 -5.38
N ILE A 143 1.73 -0.13 -5.82
CA ILE A 143 0.36 -0.09 -5.29
C ILE A 143 -0.63 -0.29 -6.43
N CYS A 144 -1.72 -0.99 -6.13
CA CYS A 144 -2.84 -1.24 -7.03
C CYS A 144 -4.12 -0.89 -6.28
N GLY A 145 -4.95 -0.02 -6.84
CA GLY A 145 -6.26 0.32 -6.28
C GLY A 145 -7.17 -0.89 -6.41
N GLY A 146 -7.58 -1.19 -7.64
CA GLY A 146 -8.42 -2.33 -7.97
C GLY A 146 -9.66 -1.86 -8.70
N TYR A 147 -10.83 -2.35 -8.31
CA TYR A 147 -12.14 -1.89 -8.76
C TYR A 147 -12.68 -0.88 -7.76
N GLY A 148 -13.09 0.29 -8.24
CA GLY A 148 -13.64 1.37 -7.42
C GLY A 148 -12.95 2.67 -7.74
N ASN A 149 -13.31 3.76 -7.07
CA ASN A 149 -12.68 5.06 -7.27
C ASN A 149 -11.58 5.23 -6.21
N ASP A 150 -10.36 4.86 -6.57
CA ASP A 150 -9.28 4.75 -5.63
C ASP A 150 -8.47 6.04 -5.52
N THR A 151 -7.93 6.32 -4.35
CA THR A 151 -6.96 7.40 -4.12
C THR A 151 -5.59 6.82 -3.82
N LEU A 152 -4.67 6.94 -4.76
CA LEU A 152 -3.34 6.36 -4.69
C LEU A 152 -2.29 7.46 -4.57
N TYR A 153 -1.52 7.48 -3.48
CA TYR A 153 -0.54 8.55 -3.27
C TYR A 153 0.87 8.07 -2.96
N ALA A 154 1.84 8.74 -3.57
CA ALA A 154 3.26 8.59 -3.28
C ALA A 154 3.70 9.64 -2.27
N THR A 155 4.46 9.22 -1.26
CA THR A 155 5.02 10.11 -0.26
C THR A 155 6.49 9.81 0.02
N ASN A 156 7.21 10.81 0.53
CA ASN A 156 8.63 10.71 0.89
C ASN A 156 8.86 10.77 2.41
N LEU A 157 7.89 10.28 3.20
CA LEU A 157 7.94 10.30 4.68
C LEU A 157 9.20 9.60 5.22
N PHE A 158 9.66 8.54 4.56
CA PHE A 158 10.78 7.72 5.01
C PHE A 158 12.04 7.99 4.22
N SER A 159 12.50 9.25 4.25
CA SER A 159 13.77 9.61 3.66
C SER A 159 14.92 8.88 4.39
N GLY A 160 15.48 7.84 3.79
CA GLY A 160 16.79 7.35 4.17
C GLY A 160 17.87 8.43 3.98
N PRO A 161 19.07 8.24 4.56
CA PRO A 161 20.24 9.09 4.31
C PRO A 161 20.63 9.11 2.82
N ASP A 162 20.17 8.13 2.08
CA ASP A 162 20.49 7.95 0.67
C ASP A 162 19.51 8.75 -0.18
N ASN A 163 20.02 9.39 -1.24
CA ASN A 163 19.29 10.23 -2.18
C ASN A 163 18.31 9.46 -3.08
N PHE A 164 17.77 8.33 -2.61
CA PHE A 164 16.75 7.60 -3.36
C PHE A 164 15.49 8.44 -3.41
N GLN A 165 15.14 8.85 -4.63
CA GLN A 165 13.80 9.32 -4.94
C GLN A 165 12.85 8.18 -4.58
N SER A 166 11.89 8.43 -3.68
CA SER A 166 10.77 7.51 -3.51
C SER A 166 10.08 7.38 -4.87
N ARG A 167 9.99 6.15 -5.38
CA ARG A 167 9.41 5.83 -6.68
C ARG A 167 8.31 4.82 -6.45
N VAL A 168 7.10 5.35 -6.30
CA VAL A 168 5.92 4.52 -6.22
C VAL A 168 5.48 4.21 -7.64
N THR A 169 5.21 2.95 -7.93
CA THR A 169 4.50 2.55 -9.14
C THR A 169 3.04 2.32 -8.77
N ALA A 170 2.12 2.98 -9.46
CA ALA A 170 0.70 2.92 -9.16
C ALA A 170 -0.09 2.38 -10.35
N TYR A 171 -1.04 1.53 -10.04
CA TYR A 171 -2.08 1.05 -10.94
C TYR A 171 -3.43 1.44 -10.31
N GLY A 172 -4.24 2.22 -11.00
CA GLY A 172 -5.59 2.55 -10.54
C GLY A 172 -6.47 1.32 -10.60
N GLY A 173 -6.59 0.78 -11.82
CA GLY A 173 -7.51 -0.29 -12.15
C GLY A 173 -8.82 0.28 -12.70
N PRO A 174 -9.91 -0.50 -12.73
CA PRO A 174 -11.18 0.01 -13.22
C PRO A 174 -11.84 0.98 -12.23
N GLY A 175 -12.03 2.23 -12.64
CA GLY A 175 -12.73 3.25 -11.85
C GLY A 175 -12.35 4.66 -12.28
N SER A 176 -12.75 5.66 -11.47
CA SER A 176 -12.26 7.03 -11.60
C SER A 176 -11.23 7.28 -10.51
N ASP A 177 -9.96 7.02 -10.83
CA ASP A 177 -8.90 6.99 -9.84
C ASP A 177 -8.22 8.34 -9.68
N HIS A 178 -7.72 8.59 -8.48
CA HIS A 178 -7.00 9.80 -8.12
C HIS A 178 -5.57 9.47 -7.70
N PHE A 179 -4.62 9.81 -8.56
CA PHE A 179 -3.19 9.68 -8.29
C PHE A 179 -2.64 10.97 -7.69
N MET A 180 -1.91 10.88 -6.58
CA MET A 180 -1.35 12.05 -5.91
C MET A 180 0.13 11.92 -5.56
N ALA A 181 0.93 12.92 -5.90
CA ALA A 181 2.31 13.06 -5.39
C ALA A 181 2.37 14.02 -4.20
N LEU A 182 2.75 13.52 -3.03
CA LEU A 182 2.90 14.31 -1.80
C LEU A 182 4.34 14.76 -1.58
N THR A 183 4.54 16.07 -1.50
CA THR A 183 5.86 16.66 -1.22
C THR A 183 5.98 17.02 0.25
N VAL A 184 7.07 16.58 0.90
CA VAL A 184 7.40 16.99 2.27
C VAL A 184 8.42 18.15 2.21
N PRO A 185 8.03 19.39 2.55
CA PRO A 185 8.86 20.58 2.30
C PRO A 185 10.21 20.57 3.00
N SER A 186 10.30 19.95 4.17
CA SER A 186 11.47 20.05 5.06
C SER A 186 12.76 19.44 4.50
N LYS A 187 12.73 18.81 3.31
CA LYS A 187 13.88 18.08 2.75
C LYS A 187 14.16 18.35 1.26
N ASN A 188 13.41 19.22 0.57
CA ASN A 188 13.46 19.34 -0.90
C ASN A 188 13.39 17.96 -1.60
N LYS A 189 12.69 17.01 -0.99
CA LYS A 189 12.56 15.64 -1.45
C LYS A 189 11.16 15.45 -1.98
N TRP A 190 11.07 15.43 -3.31
CA TRP A 190 9.83 15.21 -4.03
C TRP A 190 9.50 13.73 -4.06
N ALA A 191 8.22 13.37 -3.90
CA ALA A 191 7.76 12.03 -4.19
C ALA A 191 7.59 11.92 -5.71
N PHE A 192 8.02 10.79 -6.26
CA PHE A 192 7.78 10.47 -7.66
C PHE A 192 6.80 9.30 -7.74
N ILE A 193 5.70 9.50 -8.47
CA ILE A 193 4.72 8.45 -8.75
C ILE A 193 4.74 8.10 -10.24
N ASN A 194 4.91 6.82 -10.54
CA ASN A 194 4.83 6.27 -11.89
C ASN A 194 3.46 5.61 -12.06
N VAL A 195 2.56 6.27 -12.77
CA VAL A 195 1.21 5.76 -13.02
C VAL A 195 1.24 4.94 -14.32
N MET A 196 0.75 3.72 -14.24
CA MET A 196 0.95 2.72 -15.29
C MET A 196 -0.25 2.55 -16.22
N ASP A 197 -1.44 2.94 -15.77
CA ASP A 197 -2.72 2.67 -16.42
C ASP A 197 -3.68 3.88 -16.39
N PHE A 198 -3.13 5.10 -16.35
CA PHE A 198 -3.93 6.33 -16.32
C PHE A 198 -4.89 6.46 -17.52
N GLU A 199 -6.18 6.62 -17.25
CA GLU A 199 -7.25 6.79 -18.23
C GLU A 199 -7.64 8.28 -18.39
N SER A 200 -7.22 8.89 -19.50
CA SER A 200 -7.55 10.28 -19.85
C SER A 200 -9.07 10.55 -19.83
N GLY A 201 -9.48 11.63 -19.17
CA GLY A 201 -10.88 11.99 -18.95
C GLY A 201 -11.64 11.18 -17.89
N VAL A 202 -11.01 10.18 -17.27
CA VAL A 202 -11.59 9.34 -16.21
C VAL A 202 -10.80 9.51 -14.92
N ASP A 203 -9.49 9.34 -14.99
CA ASP A 203 -8.58 9.48 -13.86
C ASP A 203 -8.12 10.91 -13.66
N LYS A 204 -7.64 11.19 -12.45
CA LYS A 204 -7.09 12.48 -12.06
C LYS A 204 -5.69 12.34 -11.51
N PHE A 205 -4.86 13.34 -11.82
CA PHE A 205 -3.57 13.50 -11.20
C PHE A 205 -3.51 14.80 -10.40
N SER A 206 -3.07 14.74 -9.16
CA SER A 206 -2.73 15.94 -8.40
C SER A 206 -1.38 15.82 -7.71
N PHE A 207 -0.90 16.94 -7.18
CA PHE A 207 0.19 16.94 -6.23
C PHE A 207 -0.14 17.93 -5.14
N THR A 208 0.32 17.62 -3.92
CA THR A 208 0.21 18.53 -2.80
C THR A 208 1.60 18.88 -2.31
N ASP A 209 1.87 20.17 -2.24
CA ASP A 209 3.02 20.71 -1.55
C ASP A 209 2.51 21.31 -0.23
N PHE A 210 2.80 20.65 0.89
CA PHE A 210 2.35 21.09 2.21
C PHE A 210 2.96 22.44 2.65
N SER A 211 3.89 23.01 1.87
CA SER A 211 4.36 24.38 2.08
C SER A 211 3.48 25.45 1.43
N LEU A 212 2.55 25.05 0.57
CA LEU A 212 1.59 25.95 -0.04
C LEU A 212 0.43 26.21 0.91
N THR A 213 0.07 27.48 1.07
CA THR A 213 -1.21 27.85 1.68
C THR A 213 -2.35 27.61 0.69
N GLU A 214 -3.57 27.44 1.20
CA GLU A 214 -4.78 27.21 0.37
C GLU A 214 -4.98 28.33 -0.69
N GLU A 215 -4.53 29.55 -0.38
CA GLU A 215 -4.54 30.71 -1.29
C GLU A 215 -3.57 30.60 -2.47
N GLN A 216 -2.56 29.72 -2.40
CA GLN A 216 -1.51 29.57 -3.42
C GLN A 216 -1.83 28.50 -4.47
N PHE A 217 -2.82 27.64 -4.21
CA PHE A 217 -3.25 26.57 -5.13
C PHE A 217 -3.70 27.06 -6.52
N PRO A 218 -4.53 28.11 -6.67
CA PRO A 218 -5.00 28.54 -7.99
C PRO A 218 -3.91 29.21 -8.87
N PHE A 219 -2.70 29.45 -8.35
CA PHE A 219 -1.61 30.12 -9.07
C PHE A 219 -0.55 29.18 -9.64
N LEU A 220 -0.75 27.86 -9.54
CA LEU A 220 0.25 26.86 -9.94
C LEU A 220 0.36 26.63 -11.45
N SER A 221 -0.53 27.20 -12.26
CA SER A 221 -0.59 26.97 -13.71
C SER A 221 0.66 27.43 -14.48
N GLY A 222 1.54 28.23 -13.86
CA GLY A 222 2.82 28.66 -14.45
C GLY A 222 4.03 27.78 -14.08
N GLU A 223 3.89 26.90 -13.09
CA GLU A 223 5.02 26.11 -12.55
C GLU A 223 4.90 24.62 -12.85
N ILE A 224 3.76 24.17 -13.40
CA ILE A 224 3.57 22.80 -13.87
C ILE A 224 4.05 22.69 -15.32
N GLY A 225 5.08 21.87 -15.51
CA GLY A 225 5.58 21.49 -16.82
C GLY A 225 5.07 20.12 -17.21
N LEU A 226 4.43 20.03 -18.37
CA LEU A 226 4.11 18.76 -19.04
C LEU A 226 5.10 18.55 -20.17
N ARG A 227 5.74 17.38 -20.20
CA ARG A 227 6.69 17.03 -21.24
C ARG A 227 6.53 15.59 -21.67
N GLU A 228 6.46 15.36 -22.98
CA GLU A 228 6.50 14.02 -23.51
C GLU A 228 7.92 13.45 -23.47
N GLN A 229 8.05 12.23 -22.97
CA GLN A 229 9.29 11.50 -22.92
C GLN A 229 9.04 10.01 -23.16
N TYR A 230 9.54 9.49 -24.29
CA TYR A 230 9.44 8.07 -24.67
C TYR A 230 8.00 7.54 -24.72
N GLY A 231 7.04 8.35 -25.17
CA GLY A 231 5.62 7.98 -25.22
C GLY A 231 4.89 8.04 -23.88
N ASN A 232 5.51 8.67 -22.86
CA ASN A 232 4.90 8.95 -21.56
C ASN A 232 4.78 10.46 -21.37
N THR A 233 3.84 10.89 -20.53
CA THR A 233 3.76 12.29 -20.07
C THR A 233 4.47 12.41 -18.72
N LEU A 234 5.53 13.22 -18.69
CA LEU A 234 6.24 13.59 -17.47
C LEU A 234 5.61 14.87 -16.92
N ILE A 235 5.19 14.81 -15.65
CA ILE A 235 4.64 15.94 -14.91
C ILE A 235 5.75 16.46 -13.99
N SER A 236 6.05 17.74 -14.13
CA SER A 236 7.07 18.42 -13.34
C SER A 236 6.50 19.65 -12.64
N TYR A 237 7.01 19.97 -11.47
CA TYR A 237 6.65 21.18 -10.72
C TYR A 237 7.92 21.80 -10.15
N LYS A 238 8.11 23.12 -10.36
CA LYS A 238 9.33 23.86 -9.97
C LYS A 238 10.64 23.20 -10.45
N GLY A 239 10.61 22.58 -11.63
CA GLY A 239 11.77 21.89 -12.21
C GLY A 239 12.07 20.51 -11.61
N HIS A 240 11.16 19.96 -10.82
CA HIS A 240 11.26 18.62 -10.27
C HIS A 240 10.20 17.70 -10.87
N ASP A 241 10.61 16.49 -11.28
CA ASP A 241 9.68 15.48 -11.79
C ASP A 241 8.86 14.90 -10.63
N MET A 242 7.54 15.01 -10.76
CA MET A 242 6.55 14.61 -9.74
C MET A 242 5.88 13.30 -10.09
N GLY A 243 5.66 13.07 -11.38
CA GLY A 243 5.08 11.83 -11.84
C GLY A 243 5.30 11.59 -13.31
N MET A 244 5.07 10.35 -13.71
CA MET A 244 5.08 9.93 -15.09
C MET A 244 3.81 9.12 -15.34
N LEU A 245 3.09 9.49 -16.39
CA LEU A 245 1.89 8.82 -16.85
C LEU A 245 2.26 7.98 -18.07
N THR A 246 2.22 6.67 -17.90
CA THR A 246 2.74 5.71 -18.89
C THR A 246 1.76 5.56 -20.05
N GLY A 247 2.25 5.71 -21.28
CA GLY A 247 1.44 5.53 -22.48
C GLY A 247 0.40 6.63 -22.73
N VAL A 248 0.41 7.70 -21.95
CA VAL A 248 -0.48 8.85 -22.12
C VAL A 248 0.26 10.00 -22.77
N THR A 249 -0.31 10.56 -23.83
CA THR A 249 0.18 11.75 -24.54
C THR A 249 -0.95 12.76 -24.71
N GLY A 250 -0.61 14.03 -24.93
CA GLY A 250 -1.61 15.08 -25.21
C GLY A 250 -2.53 15.47 -24.05
N LEU A 251 -2.13 15.21 -22.79
CA LEU A 251 -2.92 15.62 -21.62
C LEU A 251 -3.12 17.13 -21.55
N SER A 252 -4.33 17.50 -21.13
CA SER A 252 -4.68 18.86 -20.78
C SER A 252 -4.31 19.16 -19.33
N TYR A 253 -4.18 20.45 -19.01
CA TYR A 253 -4.03 20.88 -17.61
C TYR A 253 -5.27 20.60 -16.76
N GLU A 254 -6.45 20.45 -17.36
CA GLU A 254 -7.69 20.14 -16.65
C GLU A 254 -7.70 18.71 -16.10
N GLU A 255 -6.96 17.79 -16.71
CA GLU A 255 -6.80 16.41 -16.22
C GLU A 255 -5.77 16.31 -15.08
N ILE A 256 -5.04 17.40 -14.85
CA ILE A 256 -4.02 17.52 -13.80
C ILE A 256 -4.55 18.47 -12.71
N PHE A 257 -5.86 18.49 -12.42
CA PHE A 257 -6.46 19.12 -11.24
C PHE A 257 -7.87 18.58 -10.93
#